data_AF-A0A1G0LSV2-F1
#
_entry.id   AF-A0A1G0LSV2-F1
#
_cell.length_a   1.000
_cell.length_b   1.000
_cell.length_c   1.000
_cell.angle_alpha   90.00
_cell.angle_beta   90.00
_cell.angle_gamma   90.00
#
_symmetry.space_group_name_H-M   'P 1'
#
loop_
_entity.id
_entity.type
_entity.pdbx_description
1 polymer ?
#
loop_
_entity_poly.entity_id
_entity_poly.type
_entity_poly.pdbx_seq_one_letter_code
_entity_poly.pdbx_strand_id
1 'polypeptide(L)' 'MKLEEIKEIAKQHNIKVGKLKKAELIRAIQMAEGNDACFESGRSADCGQDSCLWRSDCD' A
#
# COMPACT_ATOMS: atom_id res chain seq x y z
N MET A 1 3.54 7.67 -6.01
CA MET A 1 3.83 6.46 -6.81
C MET A 1 2.76 6.25 -7.88
N LYS A 2 3.13 5.85 -9.09
CA LYS A 2 2.17 5.55 -10.17
C LYS A 2 1.51 4.19 -9.95
N LEU A 3 0.30 4.01 -10.51
CA LEU A 3 -0.43 2.74 -10.41
C LEU A 3 0.33 1.55 -11.02
N GLU A 4 1.12 1.78 -12.06
CA GLU A 4 1.94 0.74 -12.70
C GLU A 4 3.03 0.20 -11.74
N GLU A 5 3.73 1.08 -11.05
CA GLU A 5 4.75 0.71 -10.04
C GLU A 5 4.14 -0.09 -8.89
N ILE A 6 2.96 0.33 -8.43
CA ILE A 6 2.20 -0.37 -7.38
C ILE A 6 1.84 -1.79 -7.80
N LYS A 7 1.46 -1.98 -9.08
CA LYS A 7 1.14 -3.31 -9.60
C LYS A 7 2.37 -4.21 -9.66
N GLU A 8 3.55 -3.67 -9.96
CA GLU A 8 4.79 -4.45 -9.94
C GLU A 8 5.14 -4.90 -8.53
N ILE A 9 5.03 -4.01 -7.53
CA ILE A 9 5.24 -4.36 -6.11
C ILE A 9 4.22 -5.42 -5.67
N ALA A 10 2.93 -5.24 -5.98
CA ALA A 10 1.88 -6.22 -5.68
C ALA A 10 2.21 -7.61 -6.24
N LYS A 11 2.73 -7.70 -7.47
CA LYS A 11 3.15 -8.98 -8.07
C LYS A 11 4.31 -9.62 -7.31
N GLN A 12 5.28 -8.84 -6.82
CA GLN A 12 6.40 -9.37 -6.01
C GLN A 12 5.89 -10.02 -4.72
N HIS A 13 4.78 -9.52 -4.16
CA HIS A 13 4.09 -10.09 -3.01
C HIS A 13 3.03 -11.14 -3.36
N ASN A 14 2.99 -11.64 -4.60
CA ASN A 14 1.99 -12.60 -5.10
C ASN A 14 0.52 -12.13 -4.99
N ILE A 15 0.29 -10.81 -4.99
CA ILE A 15 -1.05 -10.21 -4.93
C ILE A 15 -1.64 -10.09 -6.33
N LYS A 16 -2.90 -10.50 -6.50
CA LYS A 16 -3.62 -10.38 -7.77
C LYS A 16 -4.02 -8.93 -8.04
N VAL A 17 -3.37 -8.31 -9.02
CA VAL A 17 -3.55 -6.89 -9.38
C VAL A 17 -4.82 -6.53 -10.17
N GLY A 18 -5.81 -7.43 -10.26
CA GLY A 18 -6.93 -7.40 -11.21
C GLY A 18 -7.67 -6.06 -11.39
N LYS A 19 -8.90 -5.94 -10.87
CA LYS A 19 -9.70 -4.69 -10.94
C LYS A 19 -9.55 -3.82 -9.68
N LEU A 20 -8.52 -4.08 -8.87
CA LEU A 20 -8.32 -3.38 -7.60
C LEU A 20 -7.92 -1.92 -7.85
N LYS A 21 -8.45 -1.03 -7.02
CA LYS A 21 -8.07 0.39 -7.02
C LYS A 21 -6.68 0.56 -6.40
N LYS A 22 -6.05 1.73 -6.64
CA LYS A 22 -4.74 2.10 -6.07
C LYS A 22 -4.69 1.82 -4.55
N ALA A 23 -5.66 2.35 -3.81
CA ALA A 23 -5.72 2.20 -2.36
C ALA A 23 -5.84 0.74 -1.91
N GLU A 24 -6.64 -0.07 -2.61
CA GLU A 24 -6.80 -1.49 -2.28
C GLU A 24 -5.53 -2.30 -2.54
N LEU A 25 -4.81 -2.00 -3.63
CA LEU A 25 -3.53 -2.63 -3.93
C LEU A 25 -2.51 -2.32 -2.84
N ILE A 26 -2.41 -1.05 -2.45
CA ILE A 26 -1.46 -0.63 -1.43
C ILE A 26 -1.79 -1.30 -0.09
N ARG A 27 -3.05 -1.30 0.33
CA ARG A 27 -3.49 -1.98 1.56
C ARG A 27 -3.19 -3.48 1.52
N ALA A 28 -3.39 -4.13 0.37
CA ALA A 28 -3.03 -5.53 0.20
C ALA A 28 -1.52 -5.77 0.34
N ILE A 29 -0.69 -4.87 -0.21
CA ILE A 29 0.77 -4.94 -0.06
C ILE A 29 1.16 -4.74 1.40
N GLN A 30 0.61 -3.74 2.09
CA GLN A 30 0.86 -3.50 3.51
C GLN A 30 0.58 -4.76 4.35
N MET A 31 -0.55 -5.44 4.10
CA MET A 31 -0.86 -6.71 4.78
C MET A 31 0.15 -7.81 4.45
N ALA A 32 0.58 -7.92 3.19
CA ALA A 32 1.58 -8.90 2.77
C ALA A 32 2.99 -8.60 3.33
N GLU A 33 3.29 -7.35 3.65
CA GLU A 33 4.50 -6.92 4.36
C GLU A 33 4.41 -7.15 5.89
N GLY A 34 3.24 -7.53 6.42
CA GLY A 34 2.99 -7.64 7.85
C GLY A 34 2.69 -6.31 8.54
N ASN A 35 2.44 -5.26 7.76
CA ASN A 35 2.09 -3.91 8.24
C ASN A 35 0.57 -3.74 8.36
N ASP A 36 0.17 -2.72 9.13
CA ASP A 36 -1.22 -2.27 9.19
C ASP A 36 -1.67 -1.72 7.82
N ALA A 37 -2.84 -2.14 7.35
CA ALA A 37 -3.44 -1.72 6.08
C ALA A 37 -4.02 -0.29 6.15
N CYS A 38 -3.19 0.68 6.53
CA CYS A 38 -3.61 2.02 6.91
C CYS A 38 -3.58 3.05 5.77
N PHE A 39 -3.18 2.67 4.55
CA PHE A 39 -3.14 3.61 3.42
C PHE A 39 -4.51 4.26 3.18
N GLU A 40 -4.54 5.59 3.04
CA GLU A 40 -5.78 6.38 2.83
C GLU A 40 -6.84 6.13 3.92
N SER A 41 -6.43 5.78 5.15
CA SER A 41 -7.34 5.60 6.29
C SER A 41 -7.47 6.84 7.18
N GLY A 42 -6.78 7.94 6.82
CA GLY A 42 -6.68 9.14 7.64
C GLY A 42 -5.79 8.99 8.89
N ARG A 43 -5.15 7.82 9.07
CA ARG A 43 -4.26 7.52 10.21
C ARG A 43 -2.77 7.74 9.89
N SER A 44 -2.44 8.44 8.80
CA SER A 44 -1.05 8.62 8.35
C SER A 44 -0.18 9.36 9.39
N ALA A 45 -0.79 10.25 10.19
CA ALA A 45 -0.10 10.98 11.26
C ALA A 45 0.29 10.11 12.46
N ASP A 46 -0.51 9.08 12.77
CA ASP A 46 -0.39 8.27 13.99
C ASP A 46 -0.03 6.80 13.72
N CYS A 47 0.27 6.42 12.48
CA CYS A 47 0.48 5.01 12.13
C CYS A 47 1.81 4.43 12.65
N GLY A 48 2.78 5.27 13.00
CA GLY A 48 4.10 4.85 13.51
C GLY A 48 4.99 4.07 12.53
N GLN A 49 4.62 3.98 11.24
CA GLN A 49 5.38 3.25 10.22
C GLN A 49 6.30 4.19 9.43
N ASP A 50 7.40 4.64 10.04
CA ASP A 50 8.33 5.61 9.42
C ASP A 50 9.03 5.09 8.16
N SER A 51 9.24 3.77 8.07
CA SER A 51 9.83 3.11 6.89
C SER A 51 8.80 2.67 5.85
N CYS A 52 7.52 3.07 6.00
CA CYS A 52 6.48 2.69 5.05
C CYS A 52 6.74 3.32 3.68
N LEU A 53 6.88 2.48 2.65
CA LEU A 53 7.10 2.90 1.27
C LEU A 53 5.99 3.84 0.75
N TRP A 54 4.79 3.72 1.31
CA TRP A 54 3.58 4.44 0.92
C TRP A 54 3.39 5.78 1.62
N ARG A 55 4.24 6.13 2.58
CA ARG A 55 4.06 7.30 3.45
C ARG A 55 3.96 8.61 2.67
N SER A 56 4.71 8.76 1.58
CA SER A 56 4.66 9.94 0.72
C SER A 56 3.39 10.04 -0.14
N ASP A 57 2.63 8.96 -0.26
CA ASP A 57 1.36 8.87 -1.00
C ASP A 57 0.14 8.79 -0.07
N CYS A 58 0.32 8.88 1.25
CA CYS A 58 -0.70 8.60 2.28
C CYS A 58 -1.72 9.74 2.52
N ASP A 59 -1.86 10.68 1.58
CA ASP A 59 -2.74 11.86 1.66
C ASP A 59 -3.97 11.73 0.74
#